data_AF-K2BS47-F1
#
_entry.id   AF-K2BS47-F1
#
_cell.length_a   1.000
_cell.length_b   1.000
_cell.length_c   1.000
_cell.angle_alpha   90.00
_cell.angle_beta   90.00
_cell.angle_gamma   90.00
#
_symmetry.space_group_name_H-M   'P 1'
#
loop_
_entity.id
_entity.type
_entity.pdbx_description
1 polymer ?
#
loop_
_entity_poly.entity_id
_entity_poly.type
_entity_poly.pdbx_seq_one_letter_code
_entity_poly.pdbx_strand_id
1 'polypeptide(L)'
;MLTNYALLLPVIGFVFVLETGSALLQMLSKRFFKRKIFISAPLHHHLEANHWPEPKIVMRFWIIAVVTSGLGVMLVLLDRGLF
;
A
#
# COMPACT_ATOMS: atom_id res chain seq x y z
N MET A 1 -20.64 14.06 0.00
CA MET A 1 -19.23 13.81 -0.35
C MET A 1 -18.87 14.73 -1.50
N LEU A 2 -17.79 15.53 -1.39
CA LEU A 2 -17.58 16.70 -2.24
C LEU A 2 -17.08 16.40 -3.68
N THR A 3 -16.68 15.17 -3.99
CA THR A 3 -16.04 14.88 -5.27
C THR A 3 -16.39 13.54 -5.94
N ASN A 4 -17.22 12.68 -5.34
CA ASN A 4 -17.54 11.32 -5.86
C ASN A 4 -16.33 10.40 -6.19
N TYR A 5 -15.09 10.81 -5.90
CA TYR A 5 -13.85 10.07 -6.20
C TYR A 5 -13.33 9.21 -5.03
N ALA A 6 -14.17 8.84 -4.07
CA ALA A 6 -13.74 8.11 -2.88
C ALA A 6 -13.07 6.76 -3.20
N LEU A 7 -13.49 6.11 -4.30
CA LEU A 7 -12.92 4.84 -4.76
C LEU A 7 -11.48 4.94 -5.30
N LEU A 8 -10.95 6.16 -5.50
CA LEU A 8 -9.57 6.39 -5.94
C LEU A 8 -8.58 6.53 -4.77
N LEU A 9 -9.08 6.74 -3.55
CA LEU A 9 -8.23 6.84 -2.36
C LEU A 9 -7.35 5.60 -2.13
N PRO A 10 -7.82 4.35 -2.35
CA PRO A 10 -6.94 3.17 -2.26
C PRO A 10 -5.81 3.16 -3.30
N VAL A 11 -6.01 3.79 -4.46
CA VAL A 11 -4.98 3.89 -5.51
C VAL A 11 -3.94 4.94 -5.13
N ILE A 12 -4.36 6.10 -4.65
CA ILE A 12 -3.46 7.17 -4.20
C ILE A 12 -2.69 6.73 -2.94
N GLY A 13 -3.40 6.13 -1.98
CA GLY A 13 -2.85 5.60 -0.74
C GLY A 13 -2.38 4.15 -0.82
N PHE A 14 -1.91 3.70 -1.99
CA PHE A 14 -1.65 2.28 -2.26
C PHE A 14 -0.70 1.62 -1.23
N VAL A 15 0.35 2.33 -0.81
CA VAL A 15 1.28 1.83 0.22
C VAL A 15 0.55 1.53 1.53
N PHE A 16 -0.38 2.39 1.97
CA PHE A 16 -1.17 2.15 3.19
C PHE A 16 -2.10 0.95 3.06
N VAL A 17 -2.65 0.72 1.85
CA VAL A 17 -3.47 -0.46 1.54
C VAL A 17 -2.62 -1.73 1.65
N LEU A 18 -1.39 -1.71 1.12
CA LEU A 18 -0.46 -2.85 1.24
C LEU A 18 -0.07 -3.12 2.70
N GLU A 19 0.28 -2.09 3.46
CA GLU A 19 0.66 -2.22 4.86
C GLU A 19 -0.47 -2.83 5.70
N THR A 20 -1.67 -2.24 5.62
CA THR A 20 -2.84 -2.73 6.35
C THR A 20 -3.28 -4.10 5.84
N GLY A 21 -3.27 -4.31 4.52
CA GLY A 21 -3.62 -5.57 3.87
C GLY A 21 -2.69 -6.71 4.29
N SER A 22 -1.38 -6.47 4.36
CA SER A 22 -0.40 -7.46 4.81
C SER A 22 -0.61 -7.86 6.26
N ALA A 23 -0.91 -6.89 7.15
CA ALA A 23 -1.24 -7.16 8.54
C ALA A 23 -2.54 -7.95 8.69
N LEU A 24 -3.58 -7.60 7.93
CA LEU A 24 -4.85 -8.31 7.90
C LEU A 24 -4.67 -9.76 7.42
N LEU A 25 -3.98 -9.97 6.30
CA LEU A 25 -3.71 -11.30 5.76
C LEU A 25 -2.89 -12.15 6.74
N GLN A 26 -1.89 -11.56 7.41
CA GLN A 26 -1.12 -12.25 8.45
C GLN A 26 -2.01 -12.69 9.61
N MET A 27 -2.92 -11.81 10.06
CA MET A 27 -3.86 -12.11 11.14
C MET A 27 -4.85 -13.21 10.75
N LEU A 28 -5.43 -13.12 9.56
CA LEU A 28 -6.34 -14.15 9.02
C LEU A 28 -5.63 -15.50 8.88
N SER A 29 -4.40 -15.51 8.34
CA SER A 29 -3.62 -16.75 8.22
C SER A 29 -3.34 -17.40 9.57
N LYS A 30 -2.94 -16.60 10.57
CA LYS A 30 -2.74 -17.09 11.93
C LYS A 30 -4.05 -17.59 12.57
N ARG A 31 -5.19 -17.00 12.25
CA ARG A 31 -6.49 -17.40 12.80
C ARG A 31 -6.97 -18.72 12.22
N PHE A 32 -6.99 -18.84 10.88
CA PHE A 32 -7.57 -19.98 10.17
C PHE A 32 -6.58 -21.12 9.95
N PHE A 33 -5.36 -20.81 9.52
CA PHE A 33 -4.37 -21.81 9.12
C PHE A 33 -3.27 -22.03 10.17
N LYS A 34 -3.29 -21.27 11.28
CA LYS A 34 -2.29 -21.32 12.37
C LYS A 34 -0.83 -21.16 11.90
N ARG A 35 -0.61 -20.60 10.70
CA ARG A 35 0.71 -20.39 10.08
C ARG A 35 0.93 -18.93 9.74
N LYS A 36 2.19 -18.49 9.76
CA LYS A 36 2.62 -17.16 9.33
C LYS A 36 2.84 -17.16 7.82
N ILE A 37 2.37 -16.14 7.11
CA ILE A 37 2.66 -15.92 5.68
C ILE A 37 3.84 -14.97 5.47
N PHE A 38 3.96 -13.96 6.33
CA PHE A 38 5.12 -13.06 6.38
C PHE A 38 5.94 -13.34 7.64
N ILE A 39 7.25 -13.10 7.57
CA ILE A 39 8.17 -13.21 8.72
C ILE A 39 7.69 -12.32 9.87
N SER A 40 7.47 -11.04 9.56
CA SER A 40 6.78 -10.05 10.39
C SER A 40 5.76 -9.31 9.52
N ALA A 41 4.68 -8.82 10.10
CA ALA A 41 3.74 -7.93 9.43
C ALA A 41 3.53 -6.72 10.35
N PRO A 42 3.47 -5.49 9.83
CA PRO A 42 3.25 -5.10 8.43
C PRO A 42 4.45 -5.28 7.47
N LEU A 43 4.24 -4.99 6.18
CA LEU A 43 5.17 -5.26 5.07
C LEU A 43 6.55 -4.60 5.28
N HIS A 44 6.63 -3.39 5.83
CA HIS A 44 7.94 -2.77 6.12
C HIS A 44 8.77 -3.57 7.14
N HIS A 45 8.18 -4.07 8.23
CA HIS A 45 8.89 -4.94 9.17
C HIS A 45 9.23 -6.31 8.57
N HIS A 46 8.45 -6.80 7.59
CA HIS A 46 8.85 -7.98 6.82
C HIS A 46 10.18 -7.75 6.08
N LEU A 47 10.33 -6.58 5.46
CA LEU A 47 11.54 -6.21 4.73
C LEU A 47 12.72 -5.96 5.68
N GLU A 48 12.47 -5.35 6.83
CA GLU A 48 13.47 -5.16 7.87
C GLU A 48 13.99 -6.50 8.40
N ALA A 49 13.10 -7.45 8.65
CA ALA A 49 13.47 -8.83 9.03
C ALA A 49 14.25 -9.57 7.91
N ASN A 50 14.13 -9.12 6.66
CA ASN A 50 14.95 -9.57 5.53
C ASN A 50 16.28 -8.79 5.39
N HIS A 51 16.73 -8.11 6.46
CA HIS A 51 17.98 -7.35 6.53
C HIS A 51 18.03 -6.10 5.64
N TRP A 52 16.88 -5.49 5.35
CA TRP A 52 16.86 -4.19 4.67
C TRP A 52 17.00 -3.06 5.70
N PRO A 53 17.91 -2.09 5.48
CA PRO A 53 17.98 -0.90 6.33
C PRO A 53 16.70 -0.09 6.25
N GLU A 54 16.21 0.42 7.39
CA GLU A 54 15.00 1.23 7.46
C GLU A 54 14.97 2.40 6.44
N PRO A 55 16.04 3.21 6.28
CA PRO A 55 16.02 4.31 5.32
C PRO A 55 15.82 3.85 3.88
N LYS A 56 16.34 2.66 3.53
CA LYS A 56 16.18 2.05 2.20
C LYS A 56 14.72 1.64 1.95
N ILE A 57 14.03 1.15 2.97
CA ILE A 57 12.62 0.76 2.88
C ILE A 57 11.76 2.01 2.71
N VAL A 58 11.95 3.01 3.57
CA VAL A 58 11.20 4.28 3.53
C VAL A 58 11.32 4.94 2.15
N MET A 59 12.55 5.07 1.63
CA MET A 59 12.78 5.70 0.33
C MET A 59 12.08 4.95 -0.81
N ARG A 60 12.10 3.61 -0.79
CA ARG A 60 11.43 2.80 -1.83
C ARG A 60 9.91 2.92 -1.74
N PHE A 61 9.35 2.98 -0.55
CA PHE A 61 7.92 3.17 -0.35
C PHE A 61 7.48 4.55 -0.80
N TRP A 62 8.30 5.58 -0.59
CA TRP A 62 8.03 6.93 -1.12
C TRP A 62 8.01 6.94 -2.65
N ILE A 63 8.95 6.27 -3.32
CA ILE A 63 8.96 6.17 -4.79
C ILE A 63 7.66 5.50 -5.27
N ILE A 64 7.25 4.39 -4.64
CA ILE A 64 5.99 3.71 -4.99
C ILE A 64 4.78 4.62 -4.73
N ALA A 65 4.77 5.33 -3.60
CA ALA A 65 3.69 6.25 -3.24
C ALA A 65 3.55 7.40 -4.24
N VAL A 66 4.66 8.00 -4.68
CA VAL A 66 4.66 9.08 -5.67
C VAL A 66 4.15 8.58 -7.02
N VAL A 67 4.60 7.42 -7.48
CA VAL A 67 4.15 6.83 -8.76
C VAL A 67 2.65 6.51 -8.71
N THR A 68 2.19 5.83 -7.66
CA THR A 68 0.77 5.45 -7.52
C THR A 68 -0.14 6.65 -7.29
N SER A 69 0.31 7.66 -6.55
CA SER A 69 -0.39 8.94 -6.41
C SER A 69 -0.49 9.69 -7.74
N GLY A 70 0.59 9.73 -8.52
CA GLY A 70 0.60 10.34 -9.85
C GLY A 70 -0.37 9.67 -10.81
N LEU A 71 -0.41 8.34 -10.82
CA LEU A 71 -1.40 7.57 -11.60
C LEU A 71 -2.84 7.83 -11.14
N GLY A 72 -3.07 7.91 -9.82
CA GLY A 72 -4.38 8.25 -9.27
C GLY A 72 -4.86 9.63 -9.71
N VAL A 73 -3.98 10.64 -9.68
CA VAL A 73 -4.28 11.99 -10.17
C VAL A 73 -4.53 11.97 -11.69
N MET A 74 -3.71 11.27 -12.48
CA MET A 74 -3.91 11.14 -13.92
C MET A 74 -5.27 10.55 -14.26
N LEU A 75 -5.71 9.51 -13.53
CA LEU A 75 -7.01 8.89 -13.72
C LEU A 75 -8.15 9.87 -13.42
N VAL A 76 -8.06 10.66 -12.33
CA VAL A 76 -9.03 11.74 -12.04
C VAL A 76 -9.09 12.75 -13.18
N LEU A 77 -7.94 13.15 -13.72
CA LEU A 77 -7.88 14.15 -14.79
C LEU A 77 -8.47 13.63 -16.12
N LEU A 78 -8.23 12.35 -16.45
CA LEU A 78 -8.82 11.70 -17.61
C LEU A 78 -10.34 11.57 -17.48
N ASP A 79 -10.84 11.17 -16.31
CA ASP A 79 -12.28 11.07 -16.04
C ASP A 79 -13.00 12.42 -16.17
N ARG A 80 -12.33 13.53 -15.82
CA ARG A 80 -12.87 14.89 -15.97
C ARG A 80 -12.92 15.40 -17.42
N GLY A 81 -12.52 14.59 -18.41
CA GLY A 81 -12.61 14.97 -19.83
C GLY A 81 -11.74 16.18 -20.19
N LEU A 82 -10.59 16.36 -19.51
CA LEU A 82 -9.61 17.42 -19.83
C LEU A 82 -8.81 17.16 -21.12
N PHE A 83 -9.29 16.27 -22.00
CA PHE A 83 -8.88 16.08 -23.39
C PHE A 83 -10.10 15.67 -24.22
#